data_AF-A0A4U3L7E7-F1
#
_entry.id   AF-A0A4U3L7E7-F1
#
_cell.length_a   1.000
_cell.length_b   1.000
_cell.length_c   1.000
_cell.angle_alpha   90.00
_cell.angle_beta   90.00
_cell.angle_gamma   90.00
#
_symmetry.space_group_name_H-M   'P 1'
#
loop_
_entity.id
_entity.type
_entity.pdbx_description
1 polymer ?
#
loop_
_entity_poly.entity_id
_entity_poly.type
_entity_poly.pdbx_seq_one_letter_code
_entity_poly.pdbx_strand_id
1 'polypeptide(L)'
;MLLKKKPNVASQAFRNAANAVQRSDNWLGDYYRRMKAKGGNKYAMVATANKLATIYYKMVLNKIEFNPLELTAYQQKYKQAKITYLERKLNELKKDVA
;
A
#
# COMPACT_ATOMS: atom_id res chain seq x y z
N MET A 1 27.86 0.56 -20.89
CA MET A 1 26.51 0.15 -20.45
C MET A 1 26.58 -0.25 -18.98
N LEU A 2 25.94 0.48 -18.07
CA LEU A 2 25.87 0.09 -16.66
C LEU A 2 25.01 -1.17 -16.54
N LEU A 3 25.60 -2.29 -16.12
CA LEU A 3 24.88 -3.53 -15.81
C LEU A 3 23.82 -3.23 -14.76
N LYS A 4 22.55 -3.28 -15.16
CA LYS A 4 21.42 -3.17 -14.21
C LYS A 4 21.52 -4.32 -13.24
N LYS A 5 21.80 -4.02 -11.97
CA LYS A 5 21.78 -4.99 -10.87
C LYS A 5 20.44 -5.73 -10.89
N LYS A 6 20.48 -7.05 -11.09
CA LYS A 6 19.27 -7.88 -11.05
C LYS A 6 18.64 -7.75 -9.65
N PRO A 7 17.31 -7.54 -9.55
CA PRO A 7 16.65 -7.55 -8.26
C PRO A 7 16.83 -8.92 -7.60
N ASN A 8 16.98 -8.93 -6.27
CA ASN A 8 17.10 -10.18 -5.53
C ASN A 8 15.82 -11.03 -5.67
N VAL A 9 15.95 -12.35 -5.47
CA VAL A 9 14.87 -13.31 -5.68
C VAL A 9 13.66 -13.00 -4.80
N ALA A 10 13.89 -12.62 -3.54
CA ALA A 10 12.82 -12.25 -2.61
C ALA A 10 12.02 -11.04 -3.11
N SER A 11 12.68 -9.99 -3.60
CA SER A 11 12.02 -8.81 -4.16
C SER A 11 11.18 -9.17 -5.38
N GLN A 12 11.68 -10.07 -6.23
CA GLN A 12 10.92 -10.54 -7.38
C GLN A 12 9.68 -11.34 -6.95
N ALA A 13 9.82 -12.22 -5.95
CA ALA A 13 8.70 -12.97 -5.38
C ALA A 13 7.61 -12.04 -4.82
N PHE A 14 7.98 -11.01 -4.05
CA PHE A 14 7.01 -10.06 -3.51
C PHE A 14 6.35 -9.20 -4.60
N ARG A 15 7.06 -8.86 -5.68
CA ARG A 15 6.46 -8.18 -6.85
C ARG A 15 5.47 -9.07 -7.58
N ASN A 16 5.78 -10.35 -7.74
CA ASN A 16 4.86 -11.32 -8.34
C ASN A 16 3.60 -11.48 -7.47
N ALA A 17 3.77 -11.62 -6.15
CA ALA A 17 2.65 -11.67 -5.20
C ALA A 17 1.80 -10.38 -5.23
N ALA A 18 2.44 -9.21 -5.34
CA ALA A 18 1.74 -7.94 -5.48
C ALA A 18 0.89 -7.87 -6.76
N ASN A 19 1.35 -8.43 -7.88
CA ASN A 19 0.56 -8.50 -9.10
C ASN A 19 -0.61 -9.48 -8.97
N ALA A 20 -0.42 -10.61 -8.29
CA ALA A 20 -1.49 -11.57 -8.04
C ALA A 20 -2.63 -10.96 -7.20
N VAL A 21 -2.30 -10.18 -6.16
CA VAL A 21 -3.30 -9.60 -5.26
C VAL A 21 -4.08 -8.42 -5.85
N GLN A 22 -3.64 -7.85 -6.97
CA GLN A 22 -4.27 -6.67 -7.58
C GLN A 22 -5.78 -6.85 -7.82
N ARG A 23 -6.20 -8.06 -8.21
CA ARG A 23 -7.60 -8.40 -8.53
C ARG A 23 -8.35 -9.04 -7.37
N SER A 24 -7.70 -9.27 -6.24
CA SER A 24 -8.35 -9.88 -5.09
C SER A 24 -9.34 -8.92 -4.43
N ASP A 25 -10.44 -9.48 -3.93
CA ASP A 25 -11.44 -8.75 -3.16
C ASP A 25 -11.11 -8.78 -1.67
N ASN A 26 -10.03 -8.08 -1.31
CA ASN A 26 -9.60 -7.94 0.07
C ASN A 26 -8.85 -6.61 0.26
N TRP A 27 -8.46 -6.33 1.51
CA TRP A 27 -7.83 -5.07 1.89
C TRP A 27 -6.47 -4.81 1.17
N LEU A 28 -5.73 -5.85 0.79
CA LEU A 28 -4.48 -5.72 0.03
C LEU A 28 -4.73 -5.40 -1.45
N GLY A 29 -5.74 -6.03 -2.06
CA GLY A 29 -6.17 -5.70 -3.41
C GLY A 29 -6.70 -4.26 -3.50
N ASP A 30 -7.49 -3.84 -2.51
CA ASP A 30 -7.95 -2.45 -2.39
C ASP A 30 -6.77 -1.47 -2.22
N TYR A 31 -5.80 -1.80 -1.36
CA TYR A 31 -4.56 -1.03 -1.24
C TYR A 31 -3.82 -0.90 -2.58
N TYR A 32 -3.65 -1.99 -3.33
CA TYR A 32 -3.01 -1.96 -4.65
C TYR A 32 -3.73 -1.00 -5.60
N ARG A 33 -5.07 -1.12 -5.72
CA ARG A 33 -5.88 -0.28 -6.62
C ARG A 33 -5.74 1.20 -6.26
N ARG A 34 -5.74 1.55 -4.97
CA ARG A 34 -5.51 2.94 -4.53
C ARG A 34 -4.10 3.43 -4.83
N MET A 35 -3.06 2.61 -4.63
CA MET A 35 -1.70 3.02 -5.00
C MET A 35 -1.58 3.19 -6.52
N LYS A 36 -2.27 2.35 -7.31
CA LYS A 36 -2.33 2.46 -8.76
C LYS A 36 -2.98 3.76 -9.21
N ALA A 37 -4.07 4.18 -8.57
CA ALA A 37 -4.71 5.46 -8.84
C ALA A 37 -3.81 6.67 -8.50
N LYS A 38 -2.91 6.53 -7.51
CA LYS A 38 -1.98 7.61 -7.11
C LYS A 38 -0.76 7.75 -8.02
N GLY A 39 -0.15 6.64 -8.45
CA GLY A 39 1.17 6.67 -9.10
C GLY A 39 1.35 5.66 -10.23
N GLY A 40 0.26 5.02 -10.69
CA GLY A 40 0.30 4.02 -11.74
C GLY A 40 0.77 2.63 -11.29
N ASN A 41 0.88 1.71 -12.25
CA ASN A 41 1.05 0.29 -11.97
C ASN A 41 2.40 -0.06 -11.33
N LYS A 42 3.49 0.53 -11.82
CA LYS A 42 4.85 0.28 -11.29
C LYS A 42 4.95 0.73 -9.83
N TYR A 43 4.38 1.89 -9.51
CA TYR A 43 4.30 2.41 -8.14
C TYR A 43 3.51 1.47 -7.23
N ALA A 44 2.31 1.05 -7.67
CA ALA A 44 1.46 0.13 -6.92
C ALA A 44 2.13 -1.21 -6.63
N MET A 45 2.77 -1.81 -7.63
CA MET A 45 3.48 -3.09 -7.49
C MET A 45 4.59 -2.99 -6.44
N VAL A 46 5.41 -1.93 -6.47
CA VAL A 46 6.50 -1.76 -5.49
C VAL A 46 5.96 -1.48 -4.09
N ALA A 47 4.96 -0.61 -3.96
CA ALA A 47 4.34 -0.28 -2.68
C ALA A 47 3.69 -1.52 -2.03
N THR A 48 2.92 -2.29 -2.80
CA THR A 48 2.28 -3.52 -2.31
C THR A 48 3.31 -4.61 -2.02
N ALA A 49 4.36 -4.77 -2.83
CA ALA A 49 5.45 -5.70 -2.54
C ALA A 49 6.15 -5.38 -1.21
N ASN A 50 6.42 -4.10 -0.93
CA ASN A 50 6.98 -3.68 0.35
C ASN A 50 6.03 -3.95 1.53
N LYS A 51 4.72 -3.73 1.33
CA LYS A 51 3.70 -4.07 2.32
C LYS A 51 3.70 -5.56 2.65
N LEU A 52 3.70 -6.41 1.61
CA LEU A 52 3.76 -7.87 1.74
C LEU A 52 5.05 -8.34 2.43
N ALA A 53 6.20 -7.78 2.04
CA ALA A 53 7.48 -8.09 2.67
C ALA A 53 7.48 -7.74 4.16
N THR A 54 6.88 -6.61 4.55
CA THR A 54 6.77 -6.18 5.95
C THR A 54 5.89 -7.14 6.76
N ILE A 55 4.77 -7.57 6.19
CA ILE A 55 3.87 -8.55 6.83
C ILE A 55 4.62 -9.87 7.02
N TYR A 56 5.21 -10.40 5.95
CA TYR A 56 5.99 -11.64 5.98
C TYR A 56 7.11 -11.59 7.01
N TYR A 57 7.88 -10.49 7.03
CA TYR A 57 8.96 -10.31 7.99
C TYR A 57 8.46 -10.36 9.44
N LYS A 58 7.37 -9.66 9.74
CA LYS A 58 6.76 -9.69 11.09
C LYS A 58 6.27 -11.09 11.44
N MET A 59 5.68 -11.82 10.49
CA MET A 59 5.23 -13.19 10.73
C MET A 59 6.40 -14.12 11.05
N VAL A 60 7.46 -14.08 10.25
CA VAL A 60 8.57 -15.03 10.36
C VAL A 60 9.50 -14.70 11.53
N LEU A 61 9.86 -13.42 11.69
CA LEU A 61 10.79 -12.99 12.72
C LEU A 61 10.11 -12.94 14.10
N ASN A 62 8.96 -12.27 14.18
CA ASN A 62 8.31 -12.03 15.47
C ASN A 62 7.32 -13.14 15.84
N LYS A 63 7.16 -14.17 14.98
CA LYS A 63 6.20 -15.28 15.17
C LYS A 63 4.76 -14.83 15.39
N ILE A 64 4.38 -13.71 14.76
CA ILE A 64 3.04 -13.15 14.84
C ILE A 64 2.18 -13.74 13.74
N GLU A 65 1.00 -14.25 14.08
CA GLU A 65 0.05 -14.75 13.10
C GLU A 65 -0.43 -13.65 12.14
N PHE A 66 -0.67 -14.02 10.88
CA PHE A 66 -1.30 -13.10 9.95
C PHE A 66 -2.78 -12.93 10.27
N ASN A 67 -3.12 -11.76 10.82
CA ASN A 67 -4.51 -11.37 11.00
C ASN A 67 -4.94 -10.40 9.88
N PRO A 68 -5.70 -10.85 8.86
CA PRO A 68 -6.16 -9.98 7.79
C PRO A 68 -7.13 -8.92 8.32
N LEU A 69 -7.11 -7.74 7.70
CA LEU A 69 -8.05 -6.68 8.02
C LEU A 69 -9.35 -6.88 7.25
N GLU A 70 -10.48 -6.65 7.93
CA GLU A 70 -11.78 -6.54 7.28
C GLU A 70 -11.78 -5.40 6.26
N LEU A 71 -12.21 -5.71 5.03
CA LEU A 71 -12.11 -4.78 3.89
C LEU A 71 -12.89 -3.49 4.13
N THR A 72 -14.12 -3.60 4.64
CA THR A 72 -15.01 -2.46 4.91
C THR A 72 -14.42 -1.55 5.98
N ALA A 73 -13.96 -2.12 7.10
CA ALA A 73 -13.29 -1.38 8.17
C ALA A 73 -12.02 -0.68 7.67
N TYR A 74 -11.23 -1.37 6.83
CA TYR A 74 -10.02 -0.81 6.22
C TYR A 74 -10.31 0.38 5.31
N GLN A 75 -11.34 0.28 4.46
CA GLN A 75 -11.80 1.36 3.59
C GLN A 75 -12.33 2.55 4.39
N GLN A 76 -13.11 2.29 5.45
CA GLN A 76 -13.66 3.34 6.30
C GLN A 76 -12.55 4.12 7.00
N LYS A 77 -11.57 3.42 7.59
CA LYS A 77 -10.40 4.06 8.21
C LYS A 77 -9.64 4.94 7.23
N TYR A 78 -9.47 4.48 5.99
CA TYR A 78 -8.83 5.27 4.94
C TYR A 78 -9.62 6.53 4.59
N LYS A 79 -10.94 6.41 4.39
CA LYS A 79 -11.83 7.55 4.10
C LYS A 79 -11.77 8.59 5.22
N GLN A 80 -11.87 8.15 6.48
CA GLN A 80 -11.81 9.04 7.63
C GLN A 80 -10.49 9.82 7.69
N ALA A 81 -9.36 9.12 7.55
CA ALA A 81 -8.05 9.77 7.53
C ALA A 81 -7.92 10.77 6.36
N LYS A 82 -8.52 10.47 5.21
CA LYS A 82 -8.52 11.37 4.05
C LYS A 82 -9.38 12.61 4.30
N ILE A 83 -10.55 12.47 4.92
CA ILE A 83 -11.43 13.59 5.30
C ILE A 83 -10.65 14.53 6.23
N THR A 84 -10.11 14.02 7.33
CA THR A 84 -9.35 14.83 8.30
C THR A 84 -8.16 15.56 7.65
N TYR A 85 -7.44 14.90 6.75
CA TYR A 85 -6.36 15.55 6.01
C TYR A 85 -6.86 16.71 5.13
N LEU A 86 -7.97 16.51 4.41
CA LEU A 86 -8.54 17.52 3.52
C LEU A 86 -9.11 18.71 4.32
N GLU A 87 -9.79 18.45 5.43
CA GLU A 87 -10.30 19.49 6.34
C GLU A 87 -9.16 20.36 6.88
N ARG A 88 -8.06 19.74 7.32
CA ARG A 88 -6.86 20.47 7.75
C ARG A 88 -6.29 21.34 6.64
N LYS A 89 -6.14 20.78 5.43
CA LYS A 89 -5.60 21.53 4.28
C LYS A 89 -6.51 22.69 3.87
N LEU A 90 -7.83 22.49 3.92
CA LEU A 90 -8.79 23.55 3.65
C LEU A 90 -8.68 24.68 4.67
N ASN A 91 -8.57 24.35 5.96
CA ASN A 91 -8.42 25.35 7.02
C ASN A 91 -7.11 26.14 6.92
N GLU A 92 -6.01 25.50 6.51
CA GLU A 92 -4.75 26.18 6.20
C GLU A 92 -4.96 27.20 5.07
N LEU A 93 -5.51 26.76 3.92
CA LEU A 93 -5.73 27.64 2.77
C LEU A 93 -6.68 28.82 3.09
N LYS A 94 -7.70 28.59 3.93
CA LYS A 94 -8.60 29.66 4.38
C LYS A 94 -7.88 30.71 5.22
N LYS A 95 -6.88 30.32 6.02
CA LYS A 95 -6.05 31.25 6.81
C LYS A 95 -5.07 32.02 5.94
N ASP A 96 -4.55 31.41 4.89
CA ASP A 96 -3.59 32.05 3.98
C ASP A 96 -4.24 33.15 3.11
N VAL A 97 -5.56 33.05 2.88
CA VAL A 97 -6.33 34.02 2.07
C VAL A 97 -6.97 35.14 2.92
N ALA A 98 -7.11 34.92 4.23
CA ALA A 98 -7.72 35.87 5.17
C ALA A 98 -6.68 36.84 5.74
#